data_AF-A0AAW1Q6H5-F1
#
_entry.id   AF-A0AAW1Q6H5-F1
#
_cell.length_a   1.000
_cell.length_b   1.000
_cell.length_c   1.000
_cell.angle_alpha   90.00
_cell.angle_beta   90.00
_cell.angle_gamma   90.00
#
_symmetry.space_group_name_H-M   'P 1'
#
loop_
_entity.id
_entity.type
_entity.pdbx_description
1 polymer ?
#
loop_
_entity_poly.entity_id
_entity_poly.type
_entity_poly.pdbx_seq_one_letter_code
_entity_poly.pdbx_strand_id
1 'polypeptide(L)'
;MLLRGAQPDVGQPGQTQLKFQPVQQTRGLQPHRCHNRPQLKRSRRRDTAQLCQAAAAEDTGYGSEWATPEESYLVLGVAHCFEKTNEGRLTDRFVIEPINASSLESMVAGASTCFQHVYSTTLRDAQTKDKSSWPEQFQQAPFCENFEIRSDACSRTWLRGHAQDNLMDIVPLGQVKSRFNYNVDLKRVLNFENVVDDSDNVKQDMSIDVYGRKDKEEEPKQKAAAPAAKAADDDDDLDDLLSV
;
A
#
# COMPACT_ATOMS: atom_id res chain seq x y z
N MET A 1 22.78 -33.03 -60.38
CA MET A 1 21.99 -32.05 -61.16
C MET A 1 21.70 -30.87 -60.25
N LEU A 2 22.33 -29.73 -60.57
CA LEU A 2 22.12 -28.44 -59.91
C LEU A 2 20.74 -27.89 -60.29
N LEU A 3 19.96 -27.44 -59.31
CA LEU A 3 18.90 -26.44 -59.54
C LEU A 3 18.98 -25.36 -58.47
N ARG A 4 19.22 -24.14 -58.98
CA ARG A 4 19.26 -22.84 -58.31
C ARG A 4 17.85 -22.24 -58.22
N GLY A 5 17.71 -21.26 -57.32
CA GLY A 5 16.68 -20.21 -57.37
C GLY A 5 15.62 -20.36 -56.28
N ALA A 6 15.18 -19.34 -55.55
CA ALA A 6 15.33 -17.91 -55.73
C ALA A 6 15.11 -17.20 -54.38
N GLN A 7 15.85 -16.11 -54.13
CA GLN A 7 15.57 -15.15 -53.06
C GLN A 7 14.63 -14.05 -53.60
N PRO A 8 13.65 -13.58 -52.81
CA PRO A 8 13.02 -12.29 -53.06
C PRO A 8 13.60 -11.20 -52.15
N ASP A 9 14.27 -10.28 -52.82
CA ASP A 9 14.24 -8.81 -52.77
C ASP A 9 13.93 -8.05 -51.45
N VAL A 10 14.82 -7.10 -51.18
CA VAL A 10 14.89 -6.22 -50.02
C VAL A 10 14.21 -4.90 -50.38
N GLY A 11 13.03 -4.65 -49.80
CA GLY A 11 12.28 -3.40 -49.98
C GLY A 11 12.24 -2.54 -48.71
N GLN A 12 13.11 -1.53 -48.64
CA GLN A 12 12.95 -0.27 -47.88
C GLN A 12 13.54 0.84 -48.77
N PRO A 13 13.10 2.12 -48.75
CA PRO A 13 12.67 2.87 -47.56
C PRO A 13 11.47 3.83 -47.77
N GLY A 14 10.80 4.21 -46.68
CA GLY A 14 9.79 5.28 -46.67
C GLY A 14 9.87 6.08 -45.39
N GLN A 15 10.80 7.03 -45.32
CA GLN A 15 10.87 8.02 -44.25
C GLN A 15 9.79 9.08 -44.46
N THR A 16 8.67 8.97 -43.76
CA THR A 16 7.65 10.02 -43.70
C THR A 16 7.98 10.94 -42.53
N GLN A 17 8.60 12.09 -42.82
CA GLN A 17 8.81 13.15 -41.83
C GLN A 17 7.48 13.83 -41.47
N LEU A 18 7.01 13.63 -40.24
CA LEU A 18 5.93 14.41 -39.65
C LEU A 18 6.52 15.70 -39.06
N LYS A 19 6.24 16.83 -39.73
CA LYS A 19 6.53 18.19 -39.25
C LYS A 19 5.69 18.49 -38.00
N PHE A 20 6.37 18.62 -36.86
CA PHE A 20 5.86 19.29 -35.67
C PHE A 20 5.67 20.79 -35.95
N GLN A 21 4.46 21.31 -35.70
CA GLN A 21 4.22 22.75 -35.56
C GLN A 21 4.01 23.08 -34.07
N PRO A 22 4.74 24.04 -33.49
CA PRO A 22 4.52 24.49 -32.12
C PRO A 22 3.28 25.39 -32.03
N VAL A 23 2.32 24.99 -31.21
CA VAL A 23 1.16 25.81 -30.84
C VAL A 23 1.64 26.97 -29.97
N GLN A 24 1.28 28.19 -30.38
CA GLN A 24 1.67 29.42 -29.73
C GLN A 24 1.00 29.58 -28.36
N GLN A 25 1.84 30.02 -27.43
CA GLN A 25 1.56 30.35 -26.04
C GLN A 25 0.82 31.69 -25.95
N THR A 26 -0.49 31.67 -25.66
CA THR A 26 -1.23 32.90 -25.34
C THR A 26 -1.11 33.24 -23.87
N ARG A 27 -0.52 34.41 -23.62
CA ARG A 27 -0.34 35.08 -22.34
C ARG A 27 -1.67 35.57 -21.77
N GLY A 28 -1.77 35.51 -20.43
CA GLY A 28 -2.27 36.62 -19.62
C GLY A 28 -3.76 36.64 -19.29
N LEU A 29 -4.11 36.18 -18.10
CA LEU A 29 -5.27 36.68 -17.35
C LEU A 29 -4.83 36.97 -15.92
N GLN A 30 -4.92 38.25 -15.54
CA GLN A 30 -4.62 38.77 -14.20
C GLN A 30 -5.72 38.36 -13.21
N PRO A 31 -5.40 38.14 -11.92
CA PRO A 31 -6.39 37.81 -10.92
C PRO A 31 -7.14 39.04 -10.42
N HIS A 32 -8.45 39.09 -10.69
CA HIS A 32 -9.35 40.06 -10.07
C HIS A 32 -9.59 39.70 -8.59
N ARG A 33 -9.09 40.59 -7.73
CA ARG A 33 -9.34 40.65 -6.29
C ARG A 33 -10.82 40.99 -6.05
N CYS A 34 -11.60 40.07 -5.50
CA CYS A 34 -12.93 40.38 -4.97
C CYS A 34 -12.96 40.06 -3.47
N HIS A 35 -13.00 41.12 -2.68
CA HIS A 35 -13.32 41.11 -1.25
C HIS A 35 -14.84 41.01 -1.12
N ASN A 36 -15.33 39.99 -0.41
CA ASN A 36 -16.46 40.07 0.53
C ASN A 36 -16.85 38.66 0.98
N ARG A 37 -16.43 38.28 2.20
CA ARG A 37 -16.95 37.09 2.88
C ARG A 37 -17.69 37.54 4.15
N PRO A 38 -19.00 37.31 4.26
CA PRO A 38 -19.74 37.67 5.47
C PRO A 38 -19.30 36.78 6.64
N GLN A 39 -19.15 37.39 7.82
CA GLN A 39 -18.73 36.72 9.04
C GLN A 39 -19.80 35.73 9.51
N LEU A 40 -19.47 34.43 9.49
CA LEU A 40 -20.26 33.38 10.14
C LEU A 40 -20.07 33.48 11.65
N LYS A 41 -21.17 33.81 12.34
CA LYS A 41 -21.27 33.79 13.80
C LYS A 41 -20.98 32.37 14.32
N ARG A 42 -19.89 32.23 15.08
CA ARG A 42 -19.53 30.99 15.79
C ARG A 42 -20.58 30.67 16.84
N SER A 43 -21.42 29.68 16.55
CA SER A 43 -22.41 29.12 17.48
C SER A 43 -22.04 27.68 17.82
N ARG A 44 -21.74 27.47 19.10
CA ARG A 44 -21.76 26.22 19.89
C ARG A 44 -20.87 25.07 19.41
N ARG A 45 -19.73 24.92 20.09
CA ARG A 45 -19.02 23.65 20.25
C ARG A 45 -19.99 22.64 20.86
N ARG A 46 -20.61 21.82 20.01
CA ARG A 46 -21.19 20.53 20.43
C ARG A 46 -20.06 19.51 20.48
N ASP A 47 -20.15 18.65 21.47
CA ASP A 47 -19.15 17.67 21.88
C ASP A 47 -18.69 16.78 20.72
N THR A 48 -17.53 17.12 20.15
CA THR A 48 -16.86 16.37 19.10
C THR A 48 -16.48 14.96 19.54
N ALA A 49 -16.33 14.72 20.85
CA ALA A 49 -15.98 13.41 21.38
C ALA A 49 -17.11 12.36 21.18
N GLN A 50 -18.39 12.76 21.31
CA GLN A 50 -19.51 11.83 21.09
C GLN A 50 -19.77 11.57 19.60
N LEU A 51 -19.55 12.55 18.73
CA LEU A 51 -19.65 12.37 17.27
C LEU A 51 -18.57 11.43 16.73
N CYS A 52 -17.33 11.51 17.25
CA CYS A 52 -16.26 10.61 16.84
C CYS A 52 -16.50 9.15 17.28
N GLN A 53 -17.12 8.94 18.45
CA GLN A 53 -17.42 7.59 18.94
C GLN A 53 -18.62 6.94 18.24
N ALA A 54 -19.63 7.72 17.84
CA ALA A 54 -20.73 7.22 17.02
C ALA A 54 -20.29 6.86 15.60
N ALA A 55 -19.38 7.66 15.00
CA ALA A 55 -18.83 7.38 13.67
C ALA A 55 -17.97 6.10 13.63
N ALA A 56 -17.32 5.72 14.74
CA ALA A 56 -16.53 4.49 14.82
C ALA A 56 -17.39 3.22 15.03
N ALA A 57 -18.61 3.36 15.57
CA ALA A 57 -19.52 2.23 15.80
C ALA A 57 -20.44 1.94 14.60
N GLU A 58 -20.69 2.94 13.73
CA GLU A 58 -21.48 2.78 12.50
C GLU A 58 -20.66 2.31 11.28
N ASP A 59 -19.35 2.07 11.43
CA ASP A 59 -18.49 1.59 10.34
C ASP A 59 -18.55 0.06 10.13
N THR A 60 -19.70 -0.56 10.43
CA THR A 60 -19.98 -1.95 10.05
C THR A 60 -20.73 -2.05 8.72
N GLY A 61 -21.06 -0.91 8.10
CA GLY A 61 -21.82 -0.82 6.85
C GLY A 61 -21.13 -0.15 5.66
N TYR A 62 -19.97 0.49 5.83
CA TYR A 62 -19.25 1.08 4.69
C TYR A 62 -18.54 -0.03 3.88
N GLY A 63 -19.27 -0.59 2.92
CA GLY A 63 -18.79 -1.69 2.09
C GLY A 63 -19.36 -3.07 2.43
N SER A 64 -20.54 -3.16 3.06
CA SER A 64 -21.21 -4.45 3.23
C SER A 64 -21.93 -4.93 1.97
N GLU A 65 -22.22 -4.04 1.02
CA GLU A 65 -22.88 -4.37 -0.25
C GLU A 65 -22.15 -3.67 -1.40
N TRP A 66 -20.99 -4.20 -1.78
CA TRP A 66 -20.30 -3.77 -2.98
C TRP A 66 -20.98 -4.43 -4.19
N ALA A 67 -21.74 -3.66 -4.95
CA ALA A 67 -22.44 -4.14 -6.14
C ALA A 67 -21.52 -4.28 -7.36
N THR A 68 -20.32 -4.86 -7.18
CA THR A 68 -19.46 -5.19 -8.32
C THR A 68 -20.11 -6.34 -9.10
N PRO A 69 -20.29 -6.23 -10.43
CA PRO A 69 -20.88 -7.31 -11.21
C PRO A 69 -20.09 -8.61 -11.01
N GLU A 70 -20.75 -9.73 -10.76
CA GLU A 70 -20.09 -11.02 -10.51
C GLU A 70 -19.26 -11.49 -11.72
N GLU A 71 -19.68 -11.13 -12.93
CA GLU A 71 -18.96 -11.43 -14.18
C GLU A 71 -17.80 -10.45 -14.45
N SER A 72 -17.48 -9.57 -13.48
CA SER A 72 -16.37 -8.63 -13.62
C SER A 72 -15.06 -9.39 -13.78
N TYR A 73 -14.23 -8.91 -14.69
CA TYR A 73 -12.90 -9.43 -14.92
C TYR A 73 -12.01 -9.18 -13.69
N LEU A 74 -11.27 -10.21 -13.28
CA LEU A 74 -10.35 -10.19 -12.16
C LEU A 74 -9.05 -10.89 -12.55
N VAL A 75 -7.94 -10.33 -12.09
CA VAL A 75 -6.62 -10.94 -12.22
C VAL A 75 -6.12 -11.37 -10.86
N LEU A 76 -5.65 -12.59 -10.77
CA LEU A 76 -5.03 -13.19 -9.59
C LEU A 76 -3.55 -13.47 -9.87
N GLY A 77 -2.72 -13.36 -8.85
CA GLY A 77 -1.31 -13.71 -8.92
C GLY A 77 -0.89 -14.61 -7.77
N VAL A 78 0.01 -15.54 -8.04
CA VAL A 78 0.74 -16.29 -7.00
C VAL A 78 1.94 -15.46 -6.59
N ALA A 79 1.82 -14.76 -5.46
CA ALA A 79 2.88 -13.97 -4.85
C ALA A 79 3.82 -14.88 -4.06
N HIS A 80 5.13 -14.68 -4.24
CA HIS A 80 6.15 -15.22 -3.35
C HIS A 80 6.40 -14.24 -2.20
N CYS A 81 5.97 -14.63 -1.01
CA CYS A 81 6.11 -13.89 0.22
C CYS A 81 6.91 -14.70 1.23
N PHE A 82 7.23 -14.09 2.36
CA PHE A 82 7.95 -14.71 3.46
C PHE A 82 7.14 -14.61 4.74
N GLU A 83 7.29 -15.58 5.63
CA GLU A 83 6.73 -15.56 6.98
C GLU A 83 7.85 -15.73 8.00
N LYS A 84 7.83 -14.94 9.06
CA LYS A 84 8.79 -15.04 10.16
C LYS A 84 8.28 -16.05 11.16
N THR A 85 8.99 -17.16 11.32
CA THR A 85 8.70 -18.18 12.33
C THR A 85 9.01 -17.62 13.73
N ASN A 86 8.44 -18.21 14.79
CA ASN A 86 8.72 -17.86 16.19
C ASN A 86 10.23 -17.90 16.55
N GLU A 87 11.01 -18.69 15.83
CA GLU A 87 12.48 -18.77 15.95
C GLU A 87 13.24 -17.63 15.23
N GLY A 88 12.53 -16.70 14.60
CA GLY A 88 13.08 -15.57 13.87
C GLY A 88 13.57 -15.88 12.45
N ARG A 89 13.44 -17.13 11.96
CA ARG A 89 13.78 -17.53 10.58
C ARG A 89 12.66 -17.16 9.60
N LEU A 90 13.05 -16.76 8.39
CA LEU A 90 12.12 -16.52 7.28
C LEU A 90 11.88 -17.82 6.52
N THR A 91 10.61 -18.17 6.31
CA THR A 91 10.16 -19.29 5.50
C THR A 91 9.43 -18.79 4.27
N ASP A 92 9.60 -19.48 3.13
CA ASP A 92 8.92 -19.15 1.89
C ASP A 92 7.43 -19.46 1.99
N ARG A 93 6.61 -18.54 1.50
CA ARG A 93 5.14 -18.65 1.52
C ARG A 93 4.57 -18.15 0.20
N PHE A 94 3.89 -19.02 -0.52
CA PHE A 94 3.16 -18.64 -1.74
C PHE A 94 1.72 -18.28 -1.39
N VAL A 95 1.22 -17.16 -1.90
CA VAL A 95 -0.14 -16.68 -1.59
C VAL A 95 -0.82 -16.19 -2.87
N ILE A 96 -2.09 -16.53 -3.03
CA ILE A 96 -2.93 -16.01 -4.11
C ILE A 96 -3.44 -14.62 -3.71
N GLU A 97 -3.08 -13.62 -4.50
CA GLU A 97 -3.55 -12.24 -4.30
C GLU A 97 -4.23 -11.70 -5.56
N PRO A 98 -5.26 -10.87 -5.42
CA PRO A 98 -5.82 -10.12 -6.54
C PRO A 98 -4.85 -9.00 -6.99
N ILE A 99 -4.68 -8.85 -8.30
CA ILE A 99 -3.82 -7.86 -8.95
C ILE A 99 -4.70 -6.79 -9.61
N ASN A 100 -4.53 -5.55 -9.18
CA ASN A 100 -5.26 -4.42 -9.76
C ASN A 100 -4.72 -4.03 -11.16
N ALA A 101 -5.51 -3.29 -11.92
CA ALA A 101 -5.16 -2.88 -13.28
C ALA A 101 -3.81 -2.13 -13.37
N SER A 102 -3.57 -1.16 -12.47
CA SER A 102 -2.33 -0.36 -12.46
C SER A 102 -1.08 -1.17 -12.10
N SER A 103 -1.22 -2.16 -11.22
CA SER A 103 -0.15 -3.09 -10.87
C SER A 103 0.19 -3.98 -12.06
N LEU A 104 -0.80 -4.50 -12.80
CA LEU A 104 -0.53 -5.28 -14.00
C LEU A 104 0.18 -4.43 -15.08
N GLU A 105 -0.28 -3.20 -15.28
CA GLU A 105 0.35 -2.24 -16.20
C GLU A 105 1.83 -2.00 -15.83
N SER A 106 2.10 -1.76 -14.54
CA SER A 106 3.47 -1.58 -14.03
C SER A 106 4.34 -2.83 -14.22
N MET A 107 3.78 -4.02 -14.00
CA MET A 107 4.46 -5.29 -14.22
C MET A 107 4.83 -5.48 -15.70
N VAL A 108 3.96 -5.08 -16.63
CA VAL A 108 4.24 -5.12 -18.08
C VAL A 108 5.29 -4.09 -18.49
N ALA A 109 5.31 -2.93 -17.85
CA ALA A 109 6.37 -1.94 -18.03
C ALA A 109 7.75 -2.40 -17.50
N GLY A 110 7.83 -3.57 -16.88
CA GLY A 110 9.08 -4.18 -16.39
C GLY A 110 9.37 -3.89 -14.91
N ALA A 111 8.40 -3.37 -14.15
CA ALA A 111 8.57 -3.21 -12.72
C ALA A 111 8.84 -4.57 -12.04
N SER A 112 9.77 -4.55 -11.09
CA SER A 112 10.09 -5.71 -10.24
C SER A 112 8.84 -6.20 -9.51
N THR A 113 8.62 -7.50 -9.49
CA THR A 113 7.42 -8.12 -8.90
C THR A 113 7.74 -9.38 -8.11
N CYS A 114 6.91 -9.69 -7.11
CA CYS A 114 6.97 -10.96 -6.40
C CYS A 114 6.02 -12.02 -6.99
N PHE A 115 5.26 -11.72 -8.05
CA PHE A 115 4.34 -12.67 -8.67
C PHE A 115 5.06 -13.63 -9.62
N GLN A 116 4.92 -14.92 -9.39
CA GLN A 116 5.47 -15.96 -10.29
C GLN A 116 4.56 -16.23 -11.47
N HIS A 117 3.26 -16.36 -11.19
CA HIS A 117 2.21 -16.67 -12.14
C HIS A 117 1.05 -15.71 -11.96
N VAL A 118 0.44 -15.33 -13.07
CA VAL A 118 -0.73 -14.45 -13.13
C VAL A 118 -1.81 -15.17 -13.93
N TYR A 119 -3.03 -15.19 -13.42
CA TYR A 119 -4.19 -15.87 -13.98
C TYR A 119 -5.38 -14.93 -13.96
N SER A 120 -6.12 -14.87 -15.07
CA SER A 120 -7.36 -14.09 -15.15
C SER A 120 -8.59 -14.97 -15.00
N THR A 121 -9.58 -14.49 -14.26
CA THR A 121 -10.84 -15.18 -13.96
C THR A 121 -11.98 -14.18 -13.79
N THR A 122 -13.19 -14.65 -13.56
CA THR A 122 -14.32 -13.80 -13.14
C THR A 122 -14.32 -13.61 -11.61
N LEU A 123 -14.92 -12.53 -11.13
CA LEU A 123 -15.12 -12.29 -9.70
C LEU A 123 -15.94 -13.40 -9.06
N ARG A 124 -16.99 -13.89 -9.76
CA ARG A 124 -17.80 -15.03 -9.33
C ARG A 124 -16.93 -16.25 -9.04
N ASP A 125 -16.15 -16.68 -10.02
CA ASP A 125 -15.34 -17.89 -9.92
C ASP A 125 -14.29 -17.74 -8.81
N ALA A 126 -13.69 -16.55 -8.67
CA ALA A 126 -12.76 -16.25 -7.59
C ALA A 126 -13.42 -16.35 -6.20
N GLN A 127 -14.63 -15.83 -6.04
CA GLN A 127 -15.36 -15.84 -4.77
C GLN A 127 -15.86 -17.23 -4.36
N THR A 128 -16.11 -18.14 -5.30
CA THR A 128 -16.44 -19.54 -4.96
C THR A 128 -15.30 -20.25 -4.21
N LYS A 129 -14.06 -19.76 -4.36
CA LYS A 129 -12.83 -20.34 -3.78
C LYS A 129 -12.61 -21.81 -4.16
N ASP A 130 -13.32 -22.31 -5.16
CA ASP A 130 -13.09 -23.64 -5.72
C ASP A 130 -11.95 -23.56 -6.73
N LYS A 131 -10.83 -24.23 -6.40
CA LYS A 131 -9.63 -24.25 -7.22
C LYS A 131 -9.58 -25.45 -8.17
N SER A 132 -10.58 -26.33 -8.13
CA SER A 132 -10.57 -27.58 -8.92
C SER A 132 -10.48 -27.33 -10.43
N SER A 133 -11.07 -26.23 -10.90
CA SER A 133 -11.06 -25.77 -12.29
C SER A 133 -9.88 -24.86 -12.62
N TRP A 134 -9.05 -24.49 -11.63
CA TRP A 134 -7.97 -23.53 -11.80
C TRP A 134 -6.68 -24.20 -12.27
N PRO A 135 -5.76 -23.44 -12.89
CA PRO A 135 -4.44 -23.92 -13.25
C PRO A 135 -3.67 -24.49 -12.05
N GLU A 136 -2.87 -25.54 -12.28
CA GLU A 136 -2.12 -26.29 -11.25
C GLU A 136 -1.31 -25.37 -10.32
N GLN A 137 -0.73 -24.30 -10.86
CA GLN A 137 0.09 -23.33 -10.13
C GLN A 137 -0.68 -22.62 -9.01
N PHE A 138 -2.00 -22.51 -9.13
CA PHE A 138 -2.86 -21.84 -8.15
C PHE A 138 -3.52 -22.82 -7.18
N GLN A 139 -3.54 -24.12 -7.46
CA GLN A 139 -4.26 -25.10 -6.63
C GLN A 139 -3.66 -25.22 -5.22
N GLN A 140 -2.33 -25.16 -5.11
CA GLN A 140 -1.60 -25.40 -3.86
C GLN A 140 -1.47 -24.14 -2.98
N ALA A 141 -1.52 -22.94 -3.57
CA ALA A 141 -1.28 -21.71 -2.84
C ALA A 141 -2.51 -21.27 -2.02
N PRO A 142 -2.40 -20.94 -0.73
CA PRO A 142 -3.49 -20.36 0.07
C PRO A 142 -3.92 -18.99 -0.47
N PHE A 143 -5.16 -18.60 -0.17
CA PHE A 143 -5.65 -17.25 -0.42
C PHE A 143 -5.06 -16.24 0.57
N CYS A 144 -4.96 -14.98 0.15
CA CYS A 144 -4.53 -13.91 1.03
C CYS A 144 -5.58 -13.55 2.09
N GLU A 145 -5.15 -12.79 3.10
CA GLU A 145 -6.07 -12.21 4.08
C GLU A 145 -7.08 -11.29 3.39
N ASN A 146 -8.33 -11.34 3.87
CA ASN A 146 -9.45 -10.56 3.35
C ASN A 146 -9.65 -10.71 1.82
N PHE A 147 -9.39 -11.92 1.29
CA PHE A 147 -9.41 -12.18 -0.14
C PHE A 147 -10.70 -11.74 -0.84
N GLU A 148 -11.87 -11.96 -0.23
CA GLU A 148 -13.17 -11.60 -0.81
C GLU A 148 -13.29 -10.09 -1.04
N ILE A 149 -13.07 -9.30 0.02
CA ILE A 149 -13.12 -7.83 -0.02
C ILE A 149 -12.05 -7.28 -0.96
N ARG A 150 -10.83 -7.84 -0.92
CA ARG A 150 -9.74 -7.41 -1.82
C ARG A 150 -10.04 -7.74 -3.27
N SER A 151 -10.66 -8.88 -3.56
CA SER A 151 -11.02 -9.29 -4.92
C SER A 151 -12.13 -8.44 -5.50
N ASP A 152 -13.14 -8.10 -4.69
CA ASP A 152 -14.18 -7.15 -5.08
C ASP A 152 -13.59 -5.76 -5.39
N ALA A 153 -12.84 -5.21 -4.45
CA ALA A 153 -12.19 -3.91 -4.61
C ALA A 153 -11.25 -3.87 -5.83
N CYS A 154 -10.52 -4.95 -6.06
CA CYS A 154 -9.64 -5.12 -7.21
C CYS A 154 -10.42 -5.18 -8.53
N SER A 155 -11.51 -5.94 -8.58
CA SER A 155 -12.37 -6.09 -9.78
C SER A 155 -12.90 -4.74 -10.26
N ARG A 156 -13.21 -3.82 -9.34
CA ARG A 156 -13.63 -2.44 -9.69
C ARG A 156 -12.57 -1.66 -10.47
N THR A 157 -11.29 -1.96 -10.28
CA THR A 157 -10.22 -1.29 -11.05
C THR A 157 -10.24 -1.69 -12.53
N TRP A 158 -10.76 -2.88 -12.84
CA TRP A 158 -10.89 -3.42 -14.19
C TRP A 158 -12.12 -2.91 -14.95
N LEU A 159 -13.07 -2.29 -14.26
CA LEU A 159 -14.24 -1.65 -14.88
C LEU A 159 -13.92 -0.30 -15.55
N ARG A 160 -12.70 0.20 -15.42
CA ARG A 160 -12.26 1.44 -16.06
C ARG A 160 -12.04 1.19 -17.55
N GLY A 161 -12.52 2.10 -18.42
CA GLY A 161 -12.36 1.97 -19.88
C GLY A 161 -10.91 1.74 -20.32
N HIS A 162 -9.94 2.46 -19.74
CA HIS A 162 -8.52 2.23 -20.03
C HIS A 162 -8.06 0.79 -19.77
N ALA A 163 -8.52 0.16 -18.69
CA ALA A 163 -8.17 -1.22 -18.36
C ALA A 163 -8.81 -2.21 -19.34
N GLN A 164 -10.07 -1.96 -19.71
CA GLN A 164 -10.79 -2.79 -20.69
C GLN A 164 -10.14 -2.74 -22.07
N ASP A 165 -9.74 -1.55 -22.52
CA ASP A 165 -9.23 -1.33 -23.87
C ASP A 165 -7.76 -1.76 -24.04
N ASN A 166 -6.93 -1.68 -22.99
CA ASN A 166 -5.47 -1.82 -23.12
C ASN A 166 -4.86 -2.99 -22.33
N LEU A 167 -5.51 -3.43 -21.26
CA LEU A 167 -4.89 -4.34 -20.30
C LEU A 167 -5.47 -5.77 -20.32
N MET A 168 -6.73 -5.95 -20.74
CA MET A 168 -7.37 -7.28 -20.76
C MET A 168 -6.69 -8.25 -21.75
N ASP A 169 -6.07 -7.75 -22.81
CA ASP A 169 -5.31 -8.57 -23.77
C ASP A 169 -3.98 -9.09 -23.21
N ILE A 170 -3.47 -8.48 -22.13
CA ILE A 170 -2.21 -8.89 -21.51
C ILE A 170 -2.36 -10.30 -20.92
N VAL A 171 -3.49 -10.58 -20.28
CA VAL A 171 -3.86 -11.87 -19.67
C VAL A 171 -5.32 -12.17 -20.02
N PRO A 172 -5.61 -12.79 -21.18
CA PRO A 172 -6.98 -13.06 -21.59
C PRO A 172 -7.70 -14.01 -20.62
N LEU A 173 -9.02 -13.85 -20.44
CA LEU A 173 -9.83 -14.63 -19.49
C LEU A 173 -9.54 -16.14 -19.56
N GLY A 174 -9.30 -16.78 -18.41
CA GLY A 174 -8.96 -18.20 -18.32
C GLY A 174 -7.51 -18.55 -18.68
N GLN A 175 -6.65 -17.58 -19.05
CA GLN A 175 -5.25 -17.83 -19.38
C GLN A 175 -4.32 -17.55 -18.21
N VAL A 176 -3.20 -18.28 -18.20
CA VAL A 176 -2.08 -18.05 -17.29
C VAL A 176 -0.96 -17.37 -18.05
N LYS A 177 -0.44 -16.30 -17.47
CA LYS A 177 0.79 -15.64 -17.90
C LYS A 177 1.85 -15.78 -16.85
N SER A 178 3.05 -16.09 -17.29
CA SER A 178 4.25 -16.18 -16.47
C SER A 178 5.35 -15.32 -17.11
N ARG A 179 6.50 -15.16 -16.42
CA ARG A 179 7.67 -14.39 -16.90
C ARG A 179 7.52 -12.86 -16.84
N PHE A 180 6.87 -12.36 -15.78
CA PHE A 180 7.09 -10.97 -15.37
C PHE A 180 8.49 -10.81 -14.76
N ASN A 181 8.91 -9.57 -14.48
CA ASN A 181 10.21 -9.27 -13.87
C ASN A 181 10.23 -9.70 -12.39
N TYR A 182 10.27 -11.02 -12.18
CA TYR A 182 10.20 -11.64 -10.87
C TYR A 182 11.51 -11.49 -10.11
N ASN A 183 11.44 -10.94 -8.89
CA ASN A 183 12.59 -10.65 -8.06
C ASN A 183 12.25 -10.85 -6.58
N VAL A 184 13.20 -11.40 -5.82
CA VAL A 184 13.08 -11.73 -4.39
C VAL A 184 14.12 -11.02 -3.51
N ASP A 185 14.85 -10.06 -4.07
CA ASP A 185 15.85 -9.26 -3.35
C ASP A 185 15.16 -8.41 -2.27
N LEU A 186 14.00 -7.82 -2.61
CA LEU A 186 13.12 -7.12 -1.67
C LEU A 186 12.10 -8.10 -1.10
N LYS A 187 12.42 -8.66 0.07
CA LYS A 187 11.58 -9.66 0.73
C LYS A 187 10.32 -9.03 1.31
N ARG A 188 9.16 -9.48 0.84
CA ARG A 188 7.85 -9.13 1.41
C ARG A 188 7.49 -10.11 2.52
N VAL A 189 7.52 -9.65 3.77
CA VAL A 189 7.19 -10.45 4.96
C VAL A 189 5.74 -10.18 5.37
N LEU A 190 4.90 -11.22 5.49
CA LEU A 190 3.45 -11.06 5.75
C LEU A 190 3.14 -10.67 7.20
N ASN A 191 3.83 -11.27 8.16
CA ASN A 191 3.62 -11.06 9.60
C ASN A 191 4.57 -10.01 10.20
N PHE A 192 4.96 -9.01 9.40
CA PHE A 192 5.82 -7.94 9.88
C PHE A 192 5.00 -6.91 10.64
N GLU A 193 5.23 -6.80 11.95
CA GLU A 193 4.69 -5.73 12.77
C GLU A 193 5.73 -4.60 12.88
N ASN A 194 5.36 -3.40 12.43
CA ASN A 194 6.19 -2.21 12.59
C ASN A 194 5.89 -1.55 13.93
N VAL A 195 6.75 -1.78 14.91
CA VAL A 195 6.67 -1.11 16.22
C VAL A 195 7.44 0.20 16.12
N VAL A 196 6.71 1.32 16.13
CA VAL A 196 7.31 2.66 16.11
C VAL A 196 7.55 3.09 17.55
N ASP A 197 8.83 3.25 17.90
CA ASP A 197 9.25 3.74 19.21
C ASP A 197 9.55 5.25 19.17
N ASP A 198 9.51 5.91 20.33
CA ASP A 198 9.91 7.33 20.46
C ASP A 198 11.33 7.61 19.96
N SER A 199 12.17 6.58 19.90
CA SER A 199 13.52 6.66 19.33
C SER A 199 13.55 6.83 17.80
N ASP A 200 12.49 6.42 17.10
CA ASP A 200 12.29 6.63 15.65
C ASP A 200 11.74 8.04 15.33
N ASN A 201 11.41 8.82 16.37
CA ASN A 201 10.97 10.19 16.21
C ASN A 201 12.13 11.11 15.80
N VAL A 202 12.40 11.16 14.50
CA VAL A 202 13.28 12.18 13.91
C VAL A 202 12.57 13.52 14.06
N LYS A 203 13.09 14.38 14.95
CA LYS A 203 12.58 15.73 15.13
C LYS A 203 12.60 16.46 13.78
N GLN A 204 11.41 16.85 13.32
CA GLN A 204 11.28 17.66 12.12
C GLN A 204 11.94 19.01 12.36
N ASP A 205 13.04 19.23 11.65
CA ASP A 205 13.76 20.49 11.43
C ASP A 205 13.93 21.39 12.67
N MET A 206 15.14 21.41 13.25
CA MET A 206 15.47 22.32 14.37
C MET A 206 15.34 23.81 13.99
N SER A 207 15.24 24.14 12.69
CA SER A 207 15.08 25.51 12.22
C SER A 207 13.65 26.04 12.27
N ILE A 208 12.64 25.17 12.42
CA ILE A 208 11.22 25.55 12.53
C ILE A 208 10.71 25.41 13.96
N ASP A 209 11.48 25.89 14.93
CA ASP A 209 10.94 26.16 16.25
C ASP A 209 10.07 27.44 16.21
N VAL A 210 8.80 27.27 15.83
CA VAL A 210 7.78 28.34 15.80
C VAL A 210 7.51 28.89 17.22
N TYR A 211 7.94 28.18 18.27
CA TYR A 211 7.75 28.58 19.65
C TYR A 211 9.05 28.57 20.43
N GLY A 212 10.11 29.19 19.87
CA GLY A 212 11.33 29.62 20.55
C GLY A 212 11.59 29.01 21.93
N ARG A 213 11.75 27.68 22.00
CA ARG A 213 12.28 26.98 23.15
C ARG A 213 13.75 27.31 23.17
N LYS A 214 14.07 28.37 23.91
CA LYS A 214 15.43 28.61 24.39
C LYS A 214 15.99 27.28 24.90
N ASP A 215 17.19 26.97 24.43
CA ASP A 215 17.96 25.81 24.81
C ASP A 215 17.78 25.55 26.30
N LYS A 216 17.21 24.39 26.63
CA LYS A 216 17.22 23.90 28.00
C LYS A 216 18.67 23.59 28.28
N GLU A 217 19.36 24.55 28.89
CA GLU A 217 20.73 24.41 29.37
C GLU A 217 20.88 23.04 30.00
N GLU A 218 21.86 22.29 29.51
CA GLU A 218 22.25 20.99 30.04
C GLU A 218 22.43 21.13 31.56
N GLU A 219 21.57 20.48 32.35
CA GLU A 219 21.90 20.30 33.76
C GLU A 219 23.22 19.51 33.82
N PRO A 220 24.25 20.05 34.48
CA PRO A 220 25.52 19.38 34.54
C PRO A 220 25.34 18.05 35.27
N LYS A 221 25.68 16.96 34.58
CA LYS A 221 25.98 15.66 35.17
C LYS A 221 26.96 15.87 36.32
N GLN A 222 26.45 15.95 37.55
CA GLN A 222 27.27 15.80 38.74
C GLN A 222 27.81 14.37 38.73
N LYS A 223 29.13 14.29 38.61
CA LYS A 223 29.93 13.08 38.57
C LYS A 223 29.64 12.22 39.80
N ALA A 224 29.54 10.91 39.55
CA ALA A 224 29.60 9.87 40.55
C ALA A 224 30.79 10.04 41.50
N ALA A 225 30.53 9.93 42.80
CA ALA A 225 31.47 9.41 43.79
C ALA A 225 30.68 8.94 45.03
N ALA A 226 30.47 7.63 45.15
CA ALA A 226 30.23 7.01 46.45
C ALA A 226 31.48 7.19 47.33
N PRO A 227 31.33 7.22 48.66
CA PRO A 227 31.63 5.97 49.37
C PRO A 227 30.69 5.65 50.54
N ALA A 228 30.70 4.37 50.89
CA ALA A 228 29.92 3.73 51.94
C ALA A 228 30.25 4.20 53.37
N ALA A 229 29.23 4.25 54.25
CA ALA A 229 29.32 3.89 55.68
C ALA A 229 27.93 3.80 56.36
N LYS A 230 27.61 2.58 56.85
CA LYS A 230 26.91 2.19 58.10
C LYS A 230 25.66 2.93 58.64
N ALA A 231 24.57 2.15 58.70
CA ALA A 231 23.75 1.77 59.87
C ALA A 231 22.96 2.81 60.70
N ALA A 232 21.63 2.61 60.73
CA ALA A 232 20.65 2.66 61.84
C ALA A 232 19.26 2.82 61.19
N ASP A 233 18.44 1.77 61.05
CA ASP A 233 17.38 1.37 62.00
C ASP A 233 16.85 2.53 62.85
N ASP A 234 15.61 2.94 62.55
CA ASP A 234 14.58 3.42 63.50
C ASP A 234 13.27 3.55 62.68
N ASP A 235 12.57 2.42 62.54
CA ASP A 235 11.11 2.39 62.50
C ASP A 235 10.63 2.66 63.95
N ASP A 236 9.50 3.35 64.08
CA ASP A 236 8.70 3.66 65.30
C ASP A 236 8.74 5.14 65.72
N ASP A 237 7.78 5.94 65.22
CA ASP A 237 7.15 7.09 65.94
C ASP A 237 6.11 7.84 65.08
N LEU A 238 5.29 7.14 64.29
CA LEU A 238 4.20 7.76 63.52
C LEU A 238 2.80 7.19 63.77
N ASP A 239 2.60 6.44 64.87
CA ASP A 239 1.31 5.85 65.24
C ASP A 239 0.68 6.44 66.51
N ASP A 240 1.35 7.36 67.22
CA ASP A 240 0.85 7.99 68.46
C ASP A 240 0.19 9.37 68.23
N LEU A 241 -0.02 9.76 66.96
CA LEU A 241 -0.59 11.06 66.56
C LEU A 241 -2.00 10.98 65.96
N LEU A 242 -2.61 9.78 65.92
CA LEU A 242 -3.95 9.55 65.35
C LEU A 242 -4.95 8.82 66.26
N SER A 243 -4.64 8.59 67.55
CA SER A 243 -5.64 8.16 68.53
C SER A 243 -6.20 9.34 69.32
N VAL A 244 -7.28 9.92 68.80
CA VAL A 244 -8.27 10.69 69.58
C VAL A 244 -9.48 9.80 69.83
#